data_AF-A0A413M421-F1
#
_entry.id   AF-A0A413M421-F1
#
_cell.length_a   1.000
_cell.length_b   1.000
_cell.length_c   1.000
_cell.angle_alpha   90.00
_cell.angle_beta   90.00
_cell.angle_gamma   90.00
#
_symmetry.space_group_name_H-M   'P 1'
#
loop_
_entity.id
_entity.type
_entity.pdbx_description
1 polymer ?
#
loop_
_entity_poly.entity_id
_entity_poly.type
_entity_poly.pdbx_seq_one_letter_code
_entity_poly.pdbx_strand_id
1 'polypeptide(L)' 'VLREYYLKKCDSKPKLVAMGAVSHKVCNMIFAILRDNKPFKIIAPQEHIQQYNAAKCDIAA' A
#
# COMPACT_ATOMS: atom_id res chain seq x y z
N VAL A 1 9.25 0.45 -5.80
CA VAL A 1 7.86 0.30 -5.27
C VAL A 1 6.92 1.44 -5.67
N LEU A 2 6.99 2.66 -5.12
CA LEU A 2 6.02 3.73 -5.42
C LEU A 2 6.12 4.28 -6.85
N ARG A 3 7.35 4.50 -7.36
CA ARG A 3 7.58 4.95 -8.75
C ARG A 3 7.07 3.93 -9.76
N GLU A 4 7.41 2.66 -9.60
CA GLU A 4 6.91 1.60 -10.48
C GLU A 4 5.40 1.42 -10.37
N TYR A 5 4.84 1.56 -9.17
CA TYR A 5 3.40 1.56 -8.98
C TYR A 5 2.75 2.73 -9.74
N TYR A 6 3.32 3.92 -9.68
CA TYR A 6 2.85 5.07 -10.46
C TYR A 6 2.91 4.81 -11.97
N LEU A 7 4.05 4.33 -12.48
CA LEU A 7 4.23 4.03 -13.91
C LEU A 7 3.17 3.02 -14.39
N LYS A 8 2.98 1.92 -13.67
CA LYS A 8 1.91 0.94 -13.95
C LYS A 8 0.50 1.54 -13.90
N LYS A 9 0.27 2.57 -13.06
CA LYS A 9 -1.01 3.29 -13.02
C LYS A 9 -1.17 4.25 -14.18
N CYS A 10 -0.11 4.84 -14.70
CA CYS A 10 -0.17 5.65 -15.92
C CYS A 10 -0.62 4.82 -17.14
N ASP A 11 -0.22 3.55 -17.23
CA ASP A 11 -0.62 2.66 -18.33
C ASP A 11 -2.12 2.35 -18.33
N SER A 12 -2.77 2.41 -17.15
CA SER A 12 -4.16 1.97 -16.95
C SER A 12 -5.13 3.09 -16.58
N LYS A 13 -4.65 4.30 -16.28
CA LYS A 13 -5.46 5.42 -15.78
C LYS A 13 -4.95 6.77 -16.31
N PRO A 14 -5.83 7.76 -16.48
CA PRO A 14 -5.42 9.13 -16.77
C PRO A 14 -4.45 9.67 -15.71
N LYS A 15 -3.53 10.54 -16.13
CA LYS A 15 -2.44 11.07 -15.29
C LYS A 15 -2.90 11.56 -13.91
N LEU A 16 -3.96 12.37 -13.84
CA LEU A 16 -4.46 12.92 -12.58
C LEU A 16 -5.00 11.84 -11.64
N VAL A 17 -5.64 10.80 -12.20
CA VAL A 17 -6.15 9.66 -11.43
C VAL A 17 -4.99 8.79 -10.93
N ALA A 18 -3.96 8.60 -11.75
CA ALA A 18 -2.74 7.90 -11.34
C ALA A 18 -2.04 8.63 -10.18
N MET A 19 -1.94 9.97 -10.26
CA MET A 19 -1.41 10.80 -9.17
C MET A 19 -2.25 10.66 -7.89
N GLY A 20 -3.58 10.75 -7.98
CA GLY A 20 -4.47 10.55 -6.83
C GLY A 20 -4.28 9.19 -6.16
N ALA A 21 -4.13 8.12 -6.94
CA ALA A 21 -3.87 6.77 -6.43
C ALA A 21 -2.52 6.66 -5.70
N VAL A 22 -1.50 7.41 -6.13
CA VAL A 22 -0.20 7.48 -5.43
C VAL A 22 -0.33 8.26 -4.13
N SER A 23 -0.99 9.43 -4.15
CA SER A 23 -1.22 10.25 -2.96
C SER A 23 -1.98 9.46 -1.89
N HIS A 24 -3.07 8.77 -2.26
CA HIS A 24 -3.80 7.89 -1.35
C HIS A 24 -2.89 6.80 -0.75
N LYS A 25 -2.01 6.21 -1.56
CA LYS A 25 -1.10 5.16 -1.10
C LYS A 25 -0.07 5.69 -0.09
N VAL A 26 0.46 6.89 -0.32
CA VAL A 26 1.40 7.54 0.62
C VAL A 26 0.70 7.92 1.92
N CYS A 27 -0.49 8.52 1.86
CA CYS A 27 -1.27 8.86 3.05
C CYS A 27 -1.58 7.62 3.90
N ASN A 28 -1.97 6.50 3.27
CA ASN A 28 -2.21 5.25 3.99
C ASN A 28 -0.95 4.70 4.67
N MET A 29 0.23 4.83 4.06
CA MET A 29 1.49 4.43 4.69
C MET A 29 1.76 5.26 5.94
N ILE A 30 1.63 6.58 5.85
CA ILE A 30 1.81 7.50 6.98
C ILE A 30 0.81 7.16 8.09
N PHE A 31 -0.47 6.99 7.73
CA PHE A 31 -1.51 6.65 8.69
C PHE A 31 -1.24 5.33 9.41
N ALA A 32 -0.78 4.29 8.70
CA ALA A 32 -0.43 3.01 9.31
C ALA A 32 0.75 3.13 10.29
N ILE A 33 1.80 3.89 9.94
CA ILE A 33 2.95 4.15 10.82
C ILE A 33 2.48 4.82 12.11
N LEU A 34 1.65 5.86 11.99
CA LEU A 34 1.13 6.60 13.14
C LEU A 34 0.17 5.75 13.99
N ARG A 35 -0.71 4.99 13.36
CA ARG A 35 -1.68 4.11 14.05
C ARG A 35 -0.97 3.00 14.82
N ASP A 36 -0.03 2.32 14.18
CA ASP A 36 0.60 1.12 14.72
C ASP A 36 1.86 1.43 15.54
N ASN A 37 2.32 2.68 15.55
CA ASN A 37 3.58 3.14 16.16
C ASN A 37 4.79 2.28 15.75
N LYS A 38 4.78 1.78 14.51
CA LYS A 38 5.82 0.92 13.96
C LYS A 38 6.64 1.67 12.90
N PRO A 39 7.98 1.51 12.89
CA PRO A 39 8.81 2.12 11.87
C PRO A 39 8.43 1.58 10.47
N PHE A 40 8.47 2.46 9.48
CA PHE A 40 8.24 2.09 8.09
C PHE A 40 9.25 1.03 7.63
N LYS A 41 8.77 -0.04 7.01
CA LYS A 41 9.59 -1.05 6.35
C LYS A 41 9.13 -1.22 4.91
N ILE A 42 10.09 -1.31 3.99
CA ILE A 42 9.80 -1.68 2.61
C ILE A 42 9.55 -3.18 2.59
N ILE A 43 8.29 -3.56 2.39
CA ILE A 43 7.84 -4.94 2.25
C ILE A 43 7.49 -5.23 0.80
N ALA A 44 7.86 -6.43 0.34
CA ALA A 44 7.47 -6.87 -0.99
C ALA A 44 5.94 -7.01 -1.07
N PRO A 45 5.31 -6.74 -2.24
CA PRO A 45 3.86 -6.87 -2.38
C PRO A 45 3.33 -8.25 -1.99
N GLN A 46 4.12 -9.29 -2.23
CA GLN A 46 3.78 -10.69 -1.98
C GLN A 46 3.69 -10.96 -0.47
N GLU A 47 4.70 -10.52 0.28
CA GLU A 47 4.72 -10.61 1.74
C GLU A 47 3.59 -9.79 2.37
N HIS A 48 3.31 -8.60 1.84
CA HIS A 48 2.20 -7.79 2.33
C HIS A 48 0.84 -8.49 2.15
N ILE A 49 0.62 -9.19 1.03
CA ILE A 49 -0.59 -9.99 0.80
C ILE A 49 -0.67 -11.15 1.78
N GLN A 50 0.44 -11.86 2.02
CA GLN A 50 0.50 -12.96 2.99
C GLN A 50 0.16 -12.48 4.41
N GLN A 51 0.79 -11.39 4.86
CA GLN A 51 0.53 -10.79 6.18
C GLN A 51 -0.93 -10.32 6.32
N TYR A 52 -1.48 -9.68 5.28
CA TYR A 52 -2.88 -9.25 5.27
C TYR A 52 -3.84 -10.45 5.38
N ASN A 53 -3.59 -11.51 4.62
CA ASN A 53 -4.44 -12.71 4.66
C ASN A 53 -4.34 -13.43 6.01
N ALA A 54 -3.14 -13.56 6.59
CA ALA A 54 -2.94 -14.14 7.91
C ALA A 54 -3.71 -13.36 8.99
N ALA A 55 -3.51 -12.04 9.06
CA ALA A 55 -4.21 -11.18 10.01
C ALA A 55 -5.74 -11.22 9.84
N LYS A 56 -6.25 -11.42 8.62
CA LYS A 56 -7.68 -11.55 8.37
C LYS A 56 -8.24 -12.91 8.82
N CYS A 57 -7.47 -13.99 8.70
CA CYS A 57 -7.86 -15.32 9.17
C CYS A 57 -7.88 -15.40 10.71
N ASP A 58 -6.93 -14.74 11.39
CA ASP A 58 -6.88 -14.70 12.86
C ASP A 58 -8.07 -13.94 13.50
N ILE A 59 -8.73 -13.06 12.75
CA ILE A 59 -9.91 -12.30 13.23
C ILE A 59 -11.21 -13.13 13.07
N ALA A 60 -11.19 -14.20 12.26
CA ALA A 60 -12.36 -15.03 11.94
C ALA A 60 -12.41 -16.36 12.73
N ALA A 61 -11.42 -16.63 13.58
CA ALA A 61 -11.33 -17.80 14.46
C ALA A 61 -11.53 -17.39 15.93
#